data_AF-A0A6L3EKZ2-F1
#
_entry.id   AF-A0A6L3EKZ2-F1
#
_cell.length_a   1.000
_cell.length_b   1.000
_cell.length_c   1.000
_cell.angle_alpha   90.00
_cell.angle_beta   90.00
_cell.angle_gamma   90.00
#
_symmetry.space_group_name_H-M   'P 1'
#
loop_
_entity.id
_entity.type
_entity.pdbx_description
1 polymer ?
#
loop_
_entity_poly.entity_id
_entity_poly.type
_entity_poly.pdbx_seq_one_letter_code
_entity_poly.pdbx_strand_id
1 'polypeptide(L)'
;MSKTFGNHFRAQIPSNDSNCDVYWELSDYLPLDTAIEYWCDGNPVCLEAKRQALLSAIERGHVKYRRADGKDFKDPVHDLYSRGLILVHRESFESWAVSVSGVAEKRTLQNHLPMHPRSETTYLNIIGALVDVMLAQSPGGQRLSAFDTQADVINALLAHHEGKPGLSRRTLEDKFAAARRELIGR
;
A
#
# COMPACT_ATOMS: atom_id res chain seq x y z
N MET A 1 30.84 28.03 37.92
CA MET A 1 31.01 26.59 38.19
C MET A 1 29.97 26.23 39.24
N SER A 2 29.00 25.34 39.07
CA SER A 2 28.82 24.23 38.14
C SER A 2 27.34 24.03 37.84
N LYS A 3 27.07 23.57 36.63
CA LYS A 3 25.76 23.17 36.10
C LYS A 3 25.34 21.85 36.73
N THR A 4 24.10 21.71 37.17
CA THR A 4 23.42 20.41 37.34
C THR A 4 22.28 20.35 36.35
N PHE A 5 22.52 19.61 35.27
CA PHE A 5 21.54 19.22 34.26
C PHE A 5 20.55 18.24 34.91
N GLY A 6 19.29 18.63 35.02
CA GLY A 6 18.21 17.69 35.27
C GLY A 6 17.94 16.88 34.01
N ASN A 7 18.29 15.60 34.04
CA ASN A 7 17.93 14.62 33.02
C ASN A 7 16.40 14.53 32.91
N HIS A 8 15.81 15.22 31.93
CA HIS A 8 14.50 14.85 31.44
C HIS A 8 14.63 13.51 30.71
N PHE A 9 14.28 12.43 31.41
CA PHE A 9 13.94 11.16 30.79
C PHE A 9 12.87 11.42 29.72
N ARG A 10 13.29 11.46 28.46
CA ARG A 10 12.38 11.40 27.32
C ARG A 10 11.78 10.00 27.39
N ALA A 11 10.56 9.89 27.89
CA ALA A 11 9.81 8.65 27.82
C ALA A 11 9.82 8.21 26.36
N GLN A 12 10.48 7.08 26.08
CA GLN A 12 10.33 6.37 24.83
C GLN A 12 8.83 6.08 24.71
N ILE A 13 8.14 6.81 23.84
CA ILE A 13 6.77 6.48 23.47
C ILE A 13 6.88 5.11 22.78
N PRO A 14 6.25 4.05 23.31
CA PRO A 14 6.26 2.76 22.64
C PRO A 14 5.64 2.96 21.26
N SER A 15 6.38 2.56 20.22
CA SER A 15 5.91 2.53 18.84
C SER A 15 4.69 1.62 18.79
N ASN A 16 3.49 2.23 18.86
CA ASN A 16 2.25 1.49 18.80
C ASN A 16 2.10 0.97 17.37
N ASP A 17 2.19 -0.34 17.27
CA ASP A 17 2.07 -1.19 16.09
C ASP A 17 0.62 -1.23 15.60
N SER A 18 -0.03 -0.06 15.49
CA SER A 18 -1.37 0.05 14.91
C SER A 18 -1.22 0.28 13.42
N ASN A 19 -1.10 -0.81 12.66
CA ASN A 19 -1.26 -0.76 11.21
C ASN A 19 -2.71 -0.35 10.90
N CYS A 20 -2.93 0.95 10.75
CA CYS A 20 -4.23 1.54 10.40
C CYS A 20 -4.57 1.39 8.92
N ASP A 21 -3.66 0.86 8.09
CA ASP A 21 -3.86 0.74 6.64
C ASP A 21 -5.12 -0.06 6.33
N VAL A 22 -5.38 -1.15 7.07
CA VAL A 22 -6.59 -1.98 6.90
C VAL A 22 -7.89 -1.17 7.00
N TYR A 23 -7.96 -0.17 7.87
CA TYR A 23 -9.16 0.67 8.00
C TYR A 23 -9.24 1.74 6.90
N TRP A 24 -8.09 2.22 6.41
CA TRP A 24 -8.04 3.08 5.24
C TRP A 24 -8.55 2.35 3.99
N GLU A 25 -8.20 1.08 3.82
CA GLU A 25 -8.64 0.27 2.67
C GLU A 25 -10.16 0.14 2.57
N LEU A 26 -10.84 0.00 3.72
CA LEU A 26 -12.30 -0.10 3.79
C LEU A 26 -13.02 1.23 3.52
N SER A 27 -12.28 2.35 3.47
CA SER A 27 -12.86 3.67 3.35
C SER A 27 -12.87 4.14 1.90
N ASP A 28 -14.04 4.14 1.25
CA ASP A 28 -14.17 4.64 -0.13
C ASP A 28 -13.94 6.16 -0.24
N TYR A 29 -14.26 6.90 0.82
CA TYR A 29 -14.24 8.35 0.86
C TYR A 29 -13.61 8.88 2.15
N LEU A 30 -12.72 9.85 2.00
CA LEU A 30 -11.94 10.44 3.09
C LEU A 30 -12.20 11.94 3.19
N PRO A 31 -12.22 12.54 4.40
CA PRO A 31 -12.08 13.99 4.51
C PRO A 31 -10.80 14.47 3.82
N LEU A 32 -10.83 15.67 3.22
CA LEU A 32 -9.69 16.19 2.44
C LEU A 32 -8.41 16.27 3.28
N ASP A 33 -8.46 16.84 4.48
CA ASP A 33 -7.28 16.99 5.33
C ASP A 33 -6.71 15.62 5.74
N THR A 34 -7.58 14.64 5.98
CA THR A 34 -7.18 13.26 6.25
C THR A 34 -6.42 12.63 5.08
N ALA A 35 -6.89 12.84 3.84
CA ALA A 35 -6.18 12.37 2.65
C ALA A 35 -4.80 13.03 2.51
N ILE A 36 -4.68 14.32 2.85
CA ILE A 36 -3.41 15.04 2.87
C ILE A 36 -2.48 14.52 3.96
N GLU A 37 -2.96 14.32 5.18
CA GLU A 37 -2.18 13.78 6.30
C GLU A 37 -1.58 12.42 5.95
N TYR A 38 -2.38 11.55 5.33
CA TYR A 38 -1.94 10.26 4.82
C TYR A 38 -0.85 10.41 3.74
N TRP A 39 -1.04 11.30 2.75
CA TRP A 39 -0.01 11.55 1.71
C TRP A 39 1.25 12.25 2.24
N CYS A 40 1.14 12.94 3.37
CA CYS A 40 2.26 13.57 4.04
C CYS A 40 3.01 12.60 4.96
N ASP A 41 2.47 11.43 5.29
CA ASP A 41 3.07 10.46 6.24
C ASP A 41 3.51 11.15 7.55
N GLY A 42 2.65 12.01 8.09
CA GLY A 42 2.93 12.80 9.30
C GLY A 42 4.00 13.90 9.15
N ASN A 43 4.60 14.07 7.96
CA ASN A 43 5.56 15.13 7.69
C ASN A 43 4.84 16.44 7.28
N PRO A 44 4.91 17.52 8.08
CA PRO A 44 4.20 18.76 7.77
C PRO A 44 4.84 19.56 6.62
N VAL A 45 6.03 19.17 6.14
CA VAL A 45 6.69 19.83 5.02
C VAL A 45 5.82 19.69 3.77
N CYS A 46 5.55 20.82 3.11
CA CYS A 46 4.70 20.92 1.92
C CYS A 46 3.21 20.60 2.14
N LEU A 47 2.72 20.51 3.38
CA LEU A 47 1.30 20.23 3.66
C LEU A 47 0.36 21.20 2.94
N GLU A 48 0.63 22.51 3.03
CA GLU A 48 -0.17 23.52 2.33
C GLU A 48 -0.06 23.39 0.81
N ALA A 49 1.14 23.14 0.29
CA ALA A 49 1.34 22.98 -1.15
C ALA A 49 0.58 21.76 -1.69
N LYS A 50 0.61 20.64 -0.98
CA LYS A 50 -0.12 19.40 -1.31
C LYS A 50 -1.63 19.61 -1.23
N ARG A 51 -2.12 20.35 -0.23
CA ARG A 51 -3.53 20.74 -0.12
C ARG A 51 -3.99 21.53 -1.34
N GLN A 52 -3.26 22.59 -1.71
CA GLN A 52 -3.61 23.41 -2.88
C GLN A 52 -3.56 22.60 -4.18
N ALA A 53 -2.59 21.69 -4.31
CA ALA A 53 -2.51 20.77 -5.43
C ALA A 53 -3.72 19.83 -5.50
N LEU A 54 -4.17 19.28 -4.37
CA LEU A 54 -5.34 18.40 -4.30
C LEU A 54 -6.64 19.15 -4.63
N LEU A 55 -6.83 20.35 -4.09
CA LEU A 55 -7.98 21.20 -4.44
C LEU A 55 -8.02 21.48 -5.95
N SER A 56 -6.87 21.81 -6.55
CA SER A 56 -6.76 22.01 -7.99
C SER A 56 -7.05 20.73 -8.79
N ALA A 57 -6.61 19.58 -8.29
CA ALA A 57 -6.85 18.28 -8.94
C ALA A 57 -8.33 17.89 -8.91
N ILE A 58 -9.03 18.21 -7.83
CA ILE A 58 -10.47 18.04 -7.69
C ILE A 58 -11.21 18.96 -8.68
N GLU A 59 -10.84 20.24 -8.72
CA GLU A 59 -11.46 21.22 -9.63
C GLU A 59 -11.29 20.84 -11.11
N ARG A 60 -10.12 20.28 -11.46
CA ARG A 60 -9.81 19.78 -12.82
C ARG A 60 -10.40 18.40 -13.12
N GLY A 61 -11.03 17.74 -12.15
CA GLY A 61 -11.63 16.41 -12.32
C GLY A 61 -10.61 15.26 -12.38
N HIS A 62 -9.36 15.48 -11.98
CA HIS A 62 -8.36 14.40 -11.84
C HIS A 62 -8.66 13.53 -10.61
N VAL A 63 -9.19 14.13 -9.55
CA VAL A 63 -9.58 13.46 -8.31
C VAL A 63 -11.09 13.60 -8.12
N LYS A 64 -11.78 12.47 -7.92
CA LYS A 64 -13.21 12.45 -7.66
C LYS A 64 -13.48 12.83 -6.21
N TYR A 65 -14.62 13.47 -5.97
CA TYR A 65 -15.09 13.80 -4.64
C TYR A 65 -16.61 13.70 -4.58
N ARG A 66 -17.14 13.66 -3.37
CA ARG A 66 -18.56 13.89 -3.08
C ARG A 66 -18.70 14.90 -1.95
N ARG A 67 -19.90 15.42 -1.78
CA ARG A 67 -20.19 16.33 -0.66
C ARG A 67 -20.64 15.54 0.55
N ALA A 68 -20.16 15.93 1.73
CA ALA A 68 -20.60 15.36 3.01
C ALA A 68 -22.09 15.63 3.30
N ASP A 69 -22.65 16.70 2.74
CA ASP A 69 -24.07 17.07 2.88
C ASP A 69 -25.01 16.39 1.87
N GLY A 70 -24.48 15.48 1.04
CA GLY A 70 -25.27 14.69 0.08
C GLY A 70 -25.81 15.48 -1.12
N LYS A 71 -25.46 16.76 -1.25
CA LYS A 71 -25.87 17.59 -2.39
C LYS A 71 -24.95 17.33 -3.59
N ASP A 72 -25.43 17.65 -4.80
CA ASP A 72 -24.75 17.33 -6.07
C ASP A 72 -24.48 18.56 -6.96
N PHE A 73 -24.95 19.75 -6.58
CA PHE A 73 -24.63 20.98 -7.30
C PHE A 73 -23.18 21.43 -7.07
N LYS A 74 -22.64 22.05 -8.13
CA LYS A 74 -21.23 22.46 -8.23
C LYS A 74 -21.00 23.83 -7.59
N ASP A 75 -20.79 23.84 -6.29
CA ASP A 75 -20.17 24.99 -5.61
C ASP A 75 -18.65 25.03 -5.91
N PRO A 76 -18.00 26.20 -5.80
CA PRO A 76 -16.55 26.29 -5.88
C PRO A 76 -15.86 25.35 -4.88
N VAL A 77 -14.84 24.62 -5.35
CA VAL A 77 -14.13 23.62 -4.53
C VAL A 77 -13.54 24.24 -3.27
N HIS A 78 -13.02 25.47 -3.35
CA HIS A 78 -12.49 26.18 -2.19
C HIS A 78 -13.56 26.53 -1.14
N ASP A 79 -14.79 26.84 -1.56
CA ASP A 79 -15.90 27.12 -0.64
C ASP A 79 -16.34 25.83 0.06
N LEU A 80 -16.37 24.71 -0.67
CA LEU A 80 -16.66 23.40 -0.08
C LEU A 80 -15.58 22.97 0.91
N TYR A 81 -14.31 23.23 0.59
CA TYR A 81 -13.19 22.94 1.47
C TYR A 81 -13.25 23.77 2.76
N SER A 82 -13.46 25.09 2.67
CA SER A 82 -13.54 25.96 3.86
C SER A 82 -14.66 25.57 4.83
N ARG A 83 -15.69 24.88 4.32
CA ARG A 83 -16.83 24.36 5.09
C ARG A 83 -16.68 22.91 5.54
N GLY A 84 -15.57 22.24 5.22
CA GLY A 84 -15.33 20.84 5.55
C GLY A 84 -16.28 19.88 4.83
N LEU A 85 -16.78 20.23 3.65
CA LEU A 85 -17.78 19.44 2.93
C LEU A 85 -17.20 18.48 1.89
N ILE A 86 -15.89 18.50 1.65
CA ILE A 86 -15.25 17.64 0.64
C ILE A 86 -14.92 16.28 1.25
N LEU A 87 -15.51 15.25 0.65
CA LEU A 87 -15.10 13.86 0.83
C LEU A 87 -14.43 13.37 -0.45
N VAL A 88 -13.12 13.15 -0.39
CA VAL A 88 -12.26 12.72 -1.50
C VAL A 88 -12.44 11.23 -1.75
N HIS A 89 -12.67 10.82 -3.00
CA HIS A 89 -12.73 9.40 -3.36
C HIS A 89 -11.32 8.80 -3.35
N ARG A 90 -11.11 7.84 -2.45
CA ARG A 90 -9.80 7.31 -2.08
C ARG A 90 -8.98 6.85 -3.28
N GLU A 91 -9.47 5.88 -4.07
CA GLU A 91 -8.67 5.32 -5.18
C GLU A 91 -8.29 6.35 -6.25
N SER A 92 -9.14 7.35 -6.47
CA SER A 92 -8.86 8.39 -7.47
C SER A 92 -7.79 9.36 -7.00
N PHE A 93 -7.79 9.65 -5.69
CA PHE A 93 -6.76 10.44 -5.05
C PHE A 93 -5.43 9.70 -5.02
N GLU A 94 -5.44 8.44 -4.59
CA GLU A 94 -4.25 7.59 -4.50
C GLU A 94 -3.54 7.47 -5.85
N SER A 95 -4.29 7.16 -6.91
CA SER A 95 -3.78 7.07 -8.28
C SER A 95 -3.15 8.39 -8.74
N TRP A 96 -3.82 9.51 -8.49
CA TRP A 96 -3.30 10.83 -8.82
C TRP A 96 -2.07 11.20 -7.99
N ALA A 97 -2.09 11.01 -6.66
CA ALA A 97 -1.00 11.33 -5.75
C ALA A 97 0.28 10.58 -6.13
N VAL A 98 0.16 9.28 -6.46
CA VAL A 98 1.28 8.46 -6.98
C VAL A 98 1.84 9.00 -8.29
N SER A 99 0.98 9.57 -9.15
CA SER A 99 1.42 10.11 -10.46
C SER A 99 2.22 11.41 -10.35
N VAL A 100 2.01 12.21 -9.29
CA VAL A 100 2.66 13.52 -9.09
C VAL A 100 3.78 13.49 -8.05
N SER A 101 3.87 12.43 -7.23
CA SER A 101 4.85 12.32 -6.15
C SER A 101 6.26 11.97 -6.64
N GLY A 102 7.28 12.45 -5.92
CA GLY A 102 8.67 12.07 -6.15
C GLY A 102 8.94 10.59 -5.84
N VAL A 103 10.10 10.07 -6.25
CA VAL A 103 10.43 8.63 -6.12
C VAL A 103 10.34 8.12 -4.67
N ALA A 104 10.79 8.91 -3.68
CA ALA A 104 10.73 8.53 -2.27
C ALA A 104 9.29 8.45 -1.75
N GLU A 105 8.49 9.50 -1.98
CA GLU A 105 7.08 9.55 -1.59
C GLU A 105 6.24 8.50 -2.31
N LYS A 106 6.54 8.24 -3.58
CA LYS A 106 5.89 7.19 -4.37
C LYS A 106 6.06 5.81 -3.74
N ARG A 107 7.24 5.49 -3.19
CA ARG A 107 7.46 4.22 -2.49
C ARG A 107 6.63 4.14 -1.20
N THR A 108 6.58 5.22 -0.42
CA THR A 108 5.75 5.27 0.79
C THR A 108 4.28 5.07 0.44
N LEU A 109 3.75 5.83 -0.52
CA LEU A 109 2.38 5.67 -1.00
C LEU A 109 2.15 4.23 -1.50
N GLN A 110 3.01 3.70 -2.37
CA GLN A 110 2.86 2.33 -2.89
C GLN A 110 2.90 1.23 -1.81
N ASN A 111 3.52 1.49 -0.65
CA ASN A 111 3.52 0.55 0.47
C ASN A 111 2.21 0.59 1.27
N HIS A 112 1.55 1.75 1.35
CA HIS A 112 0.26 1.91 2.03
C HIS A 112 -0.95 1.67 1.11
N LEU A 113 -0.72 1.66 -0.20
CA LEU A 113 -1.73 1.27 -1.17
C LEU A 113 -1.82 -0.25 -1.20
N PRO A 114 -2.96 -0.85 -0.83
CA PRO A 114 -3.14 -2.25 -1.11
C PRO A 114 -2.97 -2.47 -2.61
N MET A 115 -2.24 -3.51 -2.97
CA MET A 115 -2.59 -4.19 -4.22
C MET A 115 -4.05 -4.58 -4.05
N HIS A 116 -4.95 -4.01 -4.86
CA HIS A 116 -6.40 -4.29 -4.80
C HIS A 116 -6.61 -5.78 -4.44
N PRO A 117 -7.44 -6.15 -3.45
CA PRO A 117 -7.52 -7.54 -2.98
C PRO A 117 -7.71 -8.58 -4.10
N ARG A 118 -8.40 -8.19 -5.18
CA ARG A 118 -8.49 -8.98 -6.41
C ARG A 118 -7.14 -9.26 -7.07
N SER A 119 -6.27 -8.26 -7.14
CA SER A 119 -4.91 -8.37 -7.66
C SER A 119 -4.04 -9.25 -6.77
N GLU A 120 -4.09 -9.11 -5.44
CA GLU A 120 -3.29 -9.98 -4.55
C GLU A 120 -3.71 -11.45 -4.64
N THR A 121 -5.01 -11.75 -4.56
CA THR A 121 -5.50 -13.12 -4.79
C THR A 121 -5.11 -13.64 -6.17
N THR A 122 -5.18 -12.79 -7.21
CA THR A 122 -4.75 -13.17 -8.56
C THR A 122 -3.25 -13.51 -8.61
N TYR A 123 -2.39 -12.71 -7.97
CA TYR A 123 -0.96 -12.99 -7.91
C TYR A 123 -0.66 -14.25 -7.11
N LEU A 124 -1.31 -14.45 -5.97
CA LEU A 124 -1.15 -15.66 -5.17
C LEU A 124 -1.60 -16.90 -5.96
N ASN A 125 -2.70 -16.83 -6.71
CA ASN A 125 -3.13 -17.91 -7.61
C ASN A 125 -2.10 -18.19 -8.71
N ILE A 126 -1.57 -17.15 -9.37
CA ILE A 126 -0.54 -17.29 -10.41
C ILE A 126 0.72 -17.92 -9.81
N ILE A 127 1.21 -17.41 -8.68
CA ILE A 127 2.40 -17.91 -7.99
C ILE A 127 2.20 -19.38 -7.62
N GLY A 128 1.06 -19.70 -7.00
CA GLY A 128 0.73 -21.07 -6.63
C GLY A 128 0.73 -21.99 -7.84
N ALA A 129 0.10 -21.57 -8.95
CA ALA A 129 -0.04 -22.40 -10.14
C ALA A 129 1.32 -22.64 -10.80
N LEU A 130 2.19 -21.62 -10.81
CA LEU A 130 3.56 -21.77 -11.29
C LEU A 130 4.36 -22.75 -10.43
N VAL A 131 4.29 -22.63 -9.10
CA VAL A 131 4.98 -23.53 -8.18
C VAL A 131 4.46 -24.96 -8.34
N ASP A 132 3.15 -25.16 -8.42
CA ASP A 132 2.54 -26.48 -8.63
C ASP A 132 2.99 -27.09 -9.97
N VAL A 133 3.02 -26.31 -11.05
CA VAL A 133 3.53 -26.78 -12.36
C VAL A 133 5.01 -27.13 -12.29
N MET A 134 5.84 -26.35 -11.58
CA MET A 134 7.26 -26.63 -11.44
C MET A 134 7.50 -27.95 -10.69
N LEU A 135 6.67 -28.31 -9.73
CA LEU A 135 6.81 -29.53 -8.94
C LEU A 135 6.04 -30.74 -9.53
N ALA A 136 5.24 -30.52 -10.56
CA ALA A 136 4.40 -31.54 -11.16
C ALA A 136 5.17 -32.49 -12.11
N GLN A 137 4.51 -33.60 -12.42
CA GLN A 137 4.91 -34.54 -13.46
C GLN A 137 3.85 -34.56 -14.57
N SER A 138 4.29 -34.81 -15.80
CA SER A 138 3.39 -35.07 -16.91
C SER A 138 2.58 -36.35 -16.67
N PRO A 139 1.46 -36.58 -17.38
CA PRO A 139 0.71 -37.83 -17.29
C PRO A 139 1.55 -39.09 -17.57
N GLY A 140 2.67 -38.94 -18.31
CA GLY A 140 3.64 -40.01 -18.57
C GLY A 140 4.73 -40.16 -17.50
N GLY A 141 4.63 -39.47 -16.36
CA GLY A 141 5.57 -39.54 -15.25
C GLY A 141 6.85 -38.71 -15.42
N GLN A 142 6.98 -37.92 -16.49
CA GLN A 142 8.15 -37.07 -16.70
C GLN A 142 8.01 -35.80 -15.85
N ARG A 143 9.02 -35.47 -15.03
CA ARG A 143 9.06 -34.21 -14.28
C ARG A 143 8.97 -33.02 -15.23
N LEU A 144 8.14 -32.04 -14.89
CA LEU A 144 7.97 -30.83 -15.69
C LEU A 144 9.08 -29.80 -15.46
N SER A 145 9.83 -29.92 -14.35
CA SER A 145 11.01 -29.12 -14.07
C SER A 145 12.12 -29.91 -13.37
N ALA A 146 13.25 -29.25 -13.10
CA ALA A 146 14.37 -29.80 -12.34
C ALA A 146 14.18 -29.75 -10.81
N PHE A 147 13.10 -29.13 -10.32
CA PHE A 147 12.85 -28.95 -8.88
C PHE A 147 11.96 -30.05 -8.32
N ASP A 148 12.30 -30.53 -7.12
CA ASP A 148 11.57 -31.61 -6.43
C ASP A 148 10.71 -31.10 -5.30
N THR A 149 11.13 -30.01 -4.66
CA THR A 149 10.43 -29.42 -3.53
C THR A 149 10.32 -27.91 -3.65
N GLN A 150 9.36 -27.34 -2.93
CA GLN A 150 9.22 -25.90 -2.78
C GLN A 150 10.50 -25.26 -2.21
N ALA A 151 11.23 -25.97 -1.35
CA ALA A 151 12.51 -25.50 -0.80
C ALA A 151 13.58 -25.37 -1.89
N ASP A 152 13.60 -26.26 -2.88
CA ASP A 152 14.54 -26.19 -4.01
C ASP A 152 14.28 -24.95 -4.87
N VAL A 153 13.00 -24.63 -5.11
CA VAL A 153 12.59 -23.42 -5.82
C VAL A 153 13.02 -22.17 -5.05
N ILE A 154 12.80 -22.13 -3.73
CA ILE A 154 13.22 -21.01 -2.87
C ILE A 154 14.74 -20.84 -2.91
N ASN A 155 15.50 -21.93 -2.78
CA ASN A 155 16.96 -21.89 -2.82
C ASN A 155 17.47 -21.38 -4.17
N ALA A 156 16.88 -21.81 -5.28
CA ALA A 156 17.21 -21.31 -6.61
C ALA A 156 16.91 -19.81 -6.73
N LEU A 157 15.75 -19.34 -6.28
CA LEU A 157 15.40 -17.91 -6.31
C LEU A 157 16.38 -17.07 -5.50
N LEU A 158 16.77 -17.53 -4.31
CA LEU A 158 17.74 -16.84 -3.47
C LEU A 158 19.13 -16.80 -4.11
N ALA A 159 19.58 -17.91 -4.72
CA ALA A 159 20.87 -17.97 -5.39
C ALA A 159 20.94 -17.07 -6.64
N HIS A 160 19.84 -16.93 -7.38
CA HIS A 160 19.80 -16.12 -8.62
C HIS A 160 19.44 -14.64 -8.39
N HIS A 161 18.81 -14.31 -7.26
CA HIS A 161 18.27 -12.97 -7.00
C HIS A 161 18.64 -12.43 -5.61
N GLU A 162 19.81 -12.79 -5.12
CA GLU A 162 20.31 -12.35 -3.81
C GLU A 162 20.27 -10.82 -3.66
N GLY A 163 19.87 -10.36 -2.47
CA GLY A 163 19.83 -8.94 -2.13
C GLY A 163 18.66 -8.15 -2.72
N LYS A 164 17.79 -8.76 -3.54
CA LYS A 164 16.58 -8.08 -4.02
C LYS A 164 15.56 -7.89 -2.88
N PRO A 165 15.14 -6.64 -2.60
CA PRO A 165 14.08 -6.38 -1.62
C PRO A 165 12.81 -7.19 -1.94
N GLY A 166 12.20 -7.78 -0.93
CA GLY A 166 10.99 -8.60 -1.08
C GLY A 166 11.23 -10.07 -1.47
N LEU A 167 12.47 -10.50 -1.70
CA LEU A 167 12.81 -11.91 -1.97
C LEU A 167 13.64 -12.54 -0.84
N SER A 168 13.40 -12.13 0.41
CA SER A 168 13.99 -12.83 1.55
C SER A 168 13.44 -14.25 1.64
N ARG A 169 14.21 -15.18 2.23
CA ARG A 169 13.76 -16.56 2.46
C ARG A 169 12.39 -16.59 3.15
N ARG A 170 12.26 -15.83 4.24
CA ARG A 170 11.02 -15.70 5.00
C ARG A 170 9.87 -15.22 4.11
N THR A 171 10.09 -14.18 3.31
CA THR A 171 9.05 -13.63 2.43
C THR A 171 8.59 -14.64 1.39
N LEU A 172 9.52 -15.39 0.80
CA LEU A 172 9.21 -16.44 -0.18
C LEU A 172 8.41 -17.59 0.47
N GLU A 173 8.82 -18.04 1.65
CA GLU A 173 8.12 -19.06 2.42
C GLU A 173 6.68 -18.62 2.74
N ASP A 174 6.51 -17.40 3.24
CA ASP A 174 5.22 -16.82 3.59
C ASP A 174 4.30 -16.72 2.36
N LYS A 175 4.81 -16.20 1.23
CA LYS A 175 4.02 -16.01 0.00
C LYS A 175 3.68 -17.33 -0.68
N PHE A 176 4.59 -18.30 -0.72
CA PHE A 176 4.29 -19.62 -1.30
C PHE A 176 3.29 -20.40 -0.42
N ALA A 177 3.41 -20.30 0.91
CA ALA A 177 2.42 -20.90 1.81
C ALA A 177 1.03 -20.26 1.64
N ALA A 178 0.96 -18.93 1.48
CA ALA A 178 -0.29 -18.24 1.18
C ALA A 178 -0.88 -18.67 -0.17
N ALA A 179 -0.05 -18.68 -1.23
CA ALA A 179 -0.46 -19.11 -2.57
C ALA A 179 -1.03 -20.54 -2.59
N ARG A 180 -0.40 -21.46 -1.87
CA ARG A 180 -0.89 -22.84 -1.74
C ARG A 180 -2.24 -22.93 -1.03
N ARG A 181 -2.47 -22.11 0.01
CA ARG A 181 -3.77 -22.05 0.69
C ARG A 181 -4.87 -21.55 -0.23
N GLU A 182 -4.58 -20.54 -1.05
CA GLU A 182 -5.54 -19.98 -2.02
C GLU A 182 -5.95 -21.00 -3.10
N LEU A 183 -5.00 -21.82 -3.58
CA LEU A 183 -5.30 -22.84 -4.58
C LEU A 183 -6.05 -24.05 -4.04
N ILE A 184 -5.74 -24.50 -2.82
CA ILE A 184 -6.37 -25.69 -2.22
C ILE A 184 -7.74 -25.35 -1.58
N GLY A 185 -7.94 -24.11 -1.16
CA GLY A 185 -9.16 -23.65 -0.49
C GLY A 185 -10.40 -23.48 -1.38
N ARG A 186 -10.42 -24.06 -2.58
CA ARG A 186 -11.55 -24.11 -3.51
C ARG A 186 -11.94 -25.55 -3.81
#